data_AF-A0A0Q1CBV9-F1
#
_entry.id   AF-A0A0Q1CBV9-F1
#
_cell.length_a   1.000
_cell.length_b   1.000
_cell.length_c   1.000
_cell.angle_alpha   90.00
_cell.angle_beta   90.00
_cell.angle_gamma   90.00
#
_symmetry.space_group_name_H-M   'P 1'
#
loop_
_entity.id
_entity.type
_entity.pdbx_description
1 polymer ?
#
loop_
_entity_poly.entity_id
_entity_poly.type
_entity_poly.pdbx_seq_one_letter_code
_entity_poly.pdbx_strand_id
1 'polypeptide(L)' 'MLERAAKAGVRYLVLLSSPASSEVGEFDQPIGLVHRAVEWAVAESGIAHTVLYPSWLAT' A
#
# COMPACT_ATOMS: atom_id res chain seq x y z
N MET A 1 2.79 -2.00 12.66
CA MET A 1 1.32 -2.10 12.51
C MET A 1 0.91 -3.46 11.96
N LEU A 2 1.47 -3.90 10.82
CA LEU A 2 1.18 -5.21 10.20
C LEU A 2 1.42 -6.42 11.12
N GLU A 3 2.53 -6.47 11.86
CA GLU A 3 2.75 -7.55 12.83
C GLU A 3 1.66 -7.67 13.89
N ARG A 4 1.09 -6.52 14.32
CA ARG A 4 -0.01 -6.51 15.28
C ARG A 4 -1.30 -6.99 14.63
N ALA A 5 -1.55 -6.62 13.38
CA ALA A 5 -2.68 -7.13 12.60
C ALA A 5 -2.59 -8.65 12.41
N ALA A 6 -1.40 -9.17 12.09
CA ALA A 6 -1.16 -10.60 11.99
C ALA A 6 -1.41 -11.31 13.33
N LYS A 7 -0.83 -10.80 14.43
CA LYS A 7 -1.06 -11.34 15.79
C LYS A 7 -2.53 -11.29 16.23
N ALA A 8 -3.28 -10.30 15.74
CA ALA A 8 -4.71 -10.18 16.00
C ALA A 8 -5.59 -11.10 15.12
N GLY A 9 -4.98 -11.88 14.22
CA GLY A 9 -5.72 -12.78 13.32
C GLY A 9 -6.49 -12.05 12.22
N VAL A 10 -6.04 -10.86 11.80
CA VAL A 10 -6.61 -10.15 10.66
C VAL A 10 -6.49 -11.03 9.42
N ARG A 11 -7.64 -11.36 8.81
CA ARG A 11 -7.71 -12.24 7.65
C ARG A 11 -7.57 -11.51 6.32
N TYR A 12 -7.85 -10.21 6.30
CA TYR A 12 -7.82 -9.42 5.07
C TYR A 12 -7.47 -7.96 5.32
N LEU A 13 -6.68 -7.38 4.42
CA LEU A 13 -6.30 -5.96 4.42
C LEU A 13 -6.72 -5.29 3.12
N VAL A 14 -7.18 -4.05 3.21
CA VAL A 14 -7.34 -3.16 2.06
C VAL A 14 -6.40 -1.99 2.27
N LEU A 15 -5.43 -1.82 1.37
CA LEU A 15 -4.50 -0.71 1.36
C LEU A 15 -4.96 0.33 0.35
N LEU A 16 -5.20 1.56 0.81
CA LEU A 16 -5.33 2.71 -0.09
C LEU A 16 -3.92 3.21 -0.41
N SER A 17 -3.46 2.95 -1.63
CA SER A 17 -2.17 3.42 -2.11
C SER A 17 -2.32 4.62 -3.04
N SER A 18 -1.39 4.81 -3.99
CA SER A 18 -1.37 5.91 -4.95
C SER A 18 -0.82 5.42 -6.28
N PRO A 19 -1.37 5.86 -7.43
CA PRO A 19 -0.81 5.57 -8.76
C PRO A 19 0.68 5.91 -8.87
N ALA A 20 1.11 6.95 -8.14
CA ALA A 20 2.49 7.39 -8.02
C ALA A 20 3.46 6.27 -7.59
N SER A 21 3.01 5.17 -6.99
CA SER A 21 3.88 4.06 -6.59
C SER A 21 4.36 3.19 -7.76
N SER A 22 3.75 3.32 -8.94
CA SER A 22 4.05 2.50 -10.12
C SER A 22 4.23 3.29 -11.41
N GLU A 23 3.71 4.53 -11.47
CA GLU A 23 3.77 5.36 -12.67
C GLU A 23 5.20 5.81 -13.00
N VAL A 24 5.55 5.73 -14.29
CA VAL A 24 6.85 6.15 -14.82
C VAL A 24 7.04 7.65 -14.59
N GLY A 25 8.13 8.02 -13.91
CA GLY A 25 8.41 9.41 -13.54
C GLY A 25 7.83 9.85 -12.19
N GLU A 26 7.02 9.01 -11.54
CA GLU A 26 6.50 9.26 -10.19
C GLU A 26 6.97 8.24 -9.15
N PHE A 27 7.26 6.99 -9.56
CA PHE A 27 7.62 5.90 -8.65
C PHE A 27 8.88 6.14 -7.81
N ASP A 28 9.77 7.03 -8.27
CA ASP A 28 11.02 7.41 -7.61
C ASP A 28 10.91 8.77 -6.89
N GLN A 29 9.75 9.42 -6.97
CA GLN A 29 9.45 10.65 -6.25
C GLN A 29 9.00 10.33 -4.82
N PRO A 30 9.01 11.31 -3.89
CA PRO A 30 8.71 11.06 -2.47
C PRO A 30 7.38 10.34 -2.22
N ILE A 31 6.32 10.69 -2.95
CA ILE A 31 5.01 10.02 -2.83
C ILE A 31 5.12 8.57 -3.28
N GLY A 32 5.70 8.31 -4.45
CA GLY A 32 5.93 6.96 -4.95
C GLY A 32 6.72 6.09 -3.98
N LEU A 33 7.83 6.62 -3.45
CA LEU A 33 8.68 5.91 -2.49
C LEU A 33 7.94 5.52 -1.21
N VAL A 34 7.17 6.44 -0.62
CA VAL A 34 6.41 6.18 0.62
C VAL A 34 5.36 5.10 0.39
N HIS A 35 4.61 5.17 -0.71
CA HIS A 35 3.58 4.20 -1.03
C HIS A 35 4.17 2.81 -1.32
N ARG A 36 5.26 2.73 -2.11
CA ARG A 36 5.95 1.46 -2.41
C ARG A 36 6.46 0.77 -1.16
N ALA A 37 7.02 1.50 -0.21
CA ALA A 37 7.50 0.92 1.04
C ALA A 37 6.38 0.22 1.83
N VAL A 38 5.18 0.81 1.85
CA VAL A 38 4.02 0.22 2.52
C VAL A 38 3.45 -0.96 1.71
N GLU A 39 3.35 -0.84 0.39
CA GLU A 39 2.91 -1.93 -0.49
C GLU A 39 3.80 -3.18 -0.32
N TRP A 40 5.12 -3.00 -0.28
CA TRP A 40 6.06 -4.10 -0.02
C TRP A 40 5.85 -4.72 1.36
N ALA A 41 5.70 -3.91 2.41
CA ALA A 41 5.44 -4.43 3.75
C ALA A 41 4.11 -5.22 3.84
N VAL A 42 3.06 -4.77 3.13
CA VAL A 42 1.78 -5.50 3.05
C VAL A 42 1.94 -6.80 2.27
N ALA A 43 2.66 -6.78 1.15
CA ALA A 43 2.92 -7.97 0.34
C ALA A 43 3.70 -9.05 1.12
N GLU A 44 4.67 -8.64 1.93
CA GLU A 44 5.49 -9.54 2.77
C GLU A 44 4.78 -10.02 4.04
N SER A 45 3.65 -9.41 4.41
CA SER A 45 2.96 -9.71 5.68
C SER A 45 2.30 -11.08 5.73
N GLY A 46 2.10 -11.73 4.58
CA GLY A 46 1.35 -12.99 4.46
C GLY A 46 -0.16 -12.87 4.67
N ILE A 47 -0.67 -11.65 4.93
CA ILE A 47 -2.12 -11.38 5.04
C ILE A 47 -2.68 -11.19 3.63
N ALA A 48 -3.80 -11.86 3.33
CA ALA A 48 -4.51 -11.64 2.06
C ALA A 48 -4.93 -10.17 1.94
N HIS A 49 -4.71 -9.56 0.78
CA HIS A 49 -4.93 -8.12 0.65
C HIS A 49 -5.34 -7.69 -0.76
N THR A 50 -5.92 -6.49 -0.83
CA THR A 50 -6.11 -5.71 -2.06
C THR A 50 -5.46 -4.34 -1.88
N VAL A 51 -4.80 -3.86 -2.92
CA VAL A 51 -4.30 -2.48 -3.01
C VAL A 51 -5.18 -1.69 -3.98
N LEU A 52 -5.64 -0.52 -3.54
CA LEU A 52 -6.41 0.43 -4.33
C LEU A 52 -5.53 1.59 -4.76
N TYR A 53 -5.65 2.00 -6.01
CA TYR A 53 -4.89 3.10 -6.61
C TYR A 53 -5.88 4.20 -7.05
N PRO A 54 -6.26 5.12 -6.15
CA PRO A 54 -7.21 6.17 -6.47
C PRO A 54 -6.59 7.20 -7.41
N SER A 55 -7.39 7.75 -8.32
CA SER A 55 -7.02 8.98 -9.02
C SER A 55 -7.09 10.19 -8.07
N TRP A 56 -7.01 11.41 -8.61
CA TRP A 56 -7.27 12.64 -7.86
C TRP A 56 -8.50 12.52 -6.98
N LEU A 57 -8.31 12.79 -5.69
CA LEU A 57 -9.40 12.85 -4.72
C LEU A 57 -10.21 14.11 -5.00
N ALA A 58 -11.54 13.99 -4.98
CA ALA A 58 -12.43 15.13 -5.13
C ALA A 58 -12.17 16.16 -4.02
N THR A 59 -12.21 17.44 -4.38
CA THR A 59 -12.12 18.59 -3.45
C THR A 59 -13.49 19.07 -3.01
#